data_AF-A0AA38ADR0-F1
#
_entry.id   AF-A0AA38ADR0-F1
#
_cell.length_a   1.000
_cell.length_b   1.000
_cell.length_c   1.000
_cell.angle_alpha   90.00
_cell.angle_beta   90.00
_cell.angle_gamma   90.00
#
_symmetry.space_group_name_H-M   'P 1'
#
loop_
_entity.id
_entity.type
_entity.pdbx_description
1 polymer ?
#
loop_
_entity_poly.entity_id
_entity_poly.type
_entity_poly.pdbx_seq_one_letter_code
_entity_poly.pdbx_strand_id
1 'polypeptide(L)' 'MPVSSLEKPYYEYSLTGTLPEKWSVEVSEIAPAFGRDGGGLQLVVLDEFSEPVSVEMLKLKKVIE' A
#
# COMPACT_ATOMS: atom_id res chain seq x y z
N MET A 1 -0.28 -11.47 -7.61
CA MET A 1 0.53 -11.96 -6.47
C MET A 1 0.94 -13.42 -6.69
N PRO A 2 2.12 -13.85 -6.22
CA PRO A 2 2.55 -15.25 -6.26
C PRO A 2 1.68 -16.14 -5.34
N VAL A 3 1.68 -17.45 -5.59
CA VAL A 3 0.86 -18.43 -4.83
C VAL A 3 1.25 -18.48 -3.35
N SER A 4 2.53 -18.28 -3.01
CA SER A 4 3.02 -18.24 -1.63
C SER A 4 2.40 -17.13 -0.78
N SER A 5 1.78 -16.10 -1.39
CA SER A 5 1.03 -15.10 -0.63
C SER A 5 -0.23 -15.66 0.06
N LEU A 6 -0.73 -16.84 -0.33
CA LEU A 6 -1.88 -17.48 0.33
C LEU A 6 -1.58 -17.95 1.75
N GLU A 7 -0.31 -18.15 2.09
CA GLU A 7 0.13 -18.53 3.44
C GLU A 7 0.32 -17.32 4.36
N LYS A 8 0.26 -16.10 3.80
CA LYS A 8 0.43 -14.85 4.55
C LYS A 8 -0.89 -14.42 5.20
N PRO A 9 -0.83 -13.78 6.38
CA PRO A 9 -2.02 -13.20 7.00
C PRO A 9 -2.65 -12.13 6.09
N TYR A 10 -3.98 -12.04 6.15
CA TYR A 10 -4.76 -10.97 5.54
C TYR A 10 -4.98 -9.86 6.58
N TYR A 11 -4.66 -8.62 6.19
CA TYR A 11 -4.88 -7.43 7.01
C TYR A 11 -5.79 -6.47 6.26
N GLU A 12 -6.66 -5.82 7.01
CA GLU A 12 -7.54 -4.76 6.53
C GLU A 12 -7.24 -3.50 7.34
N TYR A 13 -7.23 -2.35 6.66
CA TYR A 13 -6.97 -1.05 7.27
C TYR A 13 -7.84 0.01 6.61
N SER A 14 -8.15 1.07 7.36
CA SER A 14 -8.78 2.28 6.83
C SER A 14 -7.78 3.44 6.78
N LEU A 15 -7.85 4.27 5.75
CA LEU A 15 -7.13 5.54 5.73
C LEU A 15 -7.78 6.50 6.73
N THR A 16 -6.99 7.09 7.61
CA THR A 16 -7.49 8.02 8.63
C THR A 16 -7.86 9.40 8.07
N GLY A 17 -7.55 9.65 6.78
CA GLY A 17 -7.68 10.96 6.15
C GLY A 17 -6.57 11.94 6.54
N THR A 18 -5.57 11.51 7.30
CA THR A 18 -4.39 12.31 7.62
C THR A 18 -3.14 11.76 6.94
N LEU A 19 -2.28 12.67 6.51
CA LEU A 19 -1.01 12.35 5.89
C LEU A 19 0.04 13.35 6.40
N PRO A 20 1.26 12.91 6.77
CA PRO A 20 2.34 13.82 7.14
C PRO A 20 2.64 14.82 6.02
N GLU A 21 3.21 15.97 6.40
CA GLU A 21 3.57 17.00 5.43
C GLU A 21 4.55 16.45 4.39
N LYS A 22 4.39 16.87 3.13
CA LYS A 22 5.20 16.47 1.96
C LYS A 22 5.15 14.99 1.59
N TRP A 23 4.44 14.16 2.34
CA TRP A 23 4.14 12.80 1.92
C TRP A 23 3.07 12.84 0.83
N SER A 24 3.01 11.80 0.01
CA SER A 24 2.03 11.69 -1.06
C SER A 24 1.48 10.27 -1.19
N VAL A 25 0.37 10.15 -1.92
CA VAL A 25 -0.28 8.87 -2.20
C VAL A 25 -0.34 8.70 -3.70
N GLU A 26 0.24 7.60 -4.18
CA GLU A 26 0.12 7.16 -5.56
C GLU A 26 -0.93 6.06 -5.66
N VAL A 27 -1.85 6.21 -6.62
CA VAL A 27 -2.86 5.19 -6.94
C VAL A 27 -2.64 4.76 -8.37
N SER A 28 -2.55 3.44 -8.60
CA SER A 28 -2.33 2.88 -9.93
C SER A 28 -3.05 1.55 -10.11
N GLU A 29 -3.24 1.14 -11.36
CA GLU A 29 -3.77 -0.17 -11.70
C GLU A 29 -2.67 -1.24 -11.62
N ILE A 30 -3.00 -2.40 -11.05
CA ILE A 30 -2.13 -3.56 -10.94
C ILE A 30 -2.05 -4.25 -12.30
N ALA A 31 -0.86 -4.26 -12.89
CA ALA A 31 -0.60 -4.95 -14.15
C ALA A 31 -0.71 -6.50 -14.01
N PRO A 32 -0.97 -7.22 -15.12
CA PRO A 32 -0.94 -8.67 -15.15
C PRO A 32 0.42 -9.22 -14.71
N ALA A 33 0.41 -10.22 -13.83
CA ALA A 33 1.61 -10.88 -13.34
C ALA A 33 1.29 -12.23 -12.69
N PHE A 34 2.28 -13.14 -12.62
CA PHE A 34 2.16 -14.45 -11.97
C PHE A 34 1.01 -15.32 -12.54
N GLY A 35 0.75 -15.23 -13.85
CA GLY A 35 -0.35 -15.97 -14.51
C GLY A 35 -1.75 -15.49 -14.10
N ARG A 36 -1.86 -14.26 -13.60
CA ARG A 36 -3.13 -13.61 -13.21
C ARG A 36 -3.28 -12.28 -13.94
N ASP A 37 -4.53 -11.90 -14.19
CA ASP A 37 -4.87 -10.75 -15.04
C ASP A 37 -4.57 -9.39 -14.40
N GLY A 38 -4.42 -9.30 -13.07
CA GLY A 38 -4.30 -8.01 -12.39
C GLY A 38 -5.63 -7.27 -12.36
N GLY A 39 -5.64 -5.97 -12.67
CA GLY A 39 -6.84 -5.13 -12.82
C GLY A 39 -7.39 -4.52 -11.52
N GLY A 40 -6.80 -4.85 -10.36
CA GLY A 40 -7.10 -4.16 -9.11
C GLY A 40 -6.41 -2.80 -9.02
N LEU A 41 -6.86 -1.93 -8.13
CA LEU A 41 -6.11 -0.72 -7.77
C LEU A 41 -5.13 -1.04 -6.63
N GLN A 42 -3.93 -0.48 -6.71
CA GLN A 42 -2.96 -0.45 -5.63
C GLN A 42 -2.69 0.97 -5.19
N LEU A 43 -2.29 1.10 -3.92
CA LEU A 43 -1.93 2.35 -3.29
C LEU A 43 -0.50 2.24 -2.76
N VAL A 44 0.32 3.25 -3.04
CA VAL A 44 1.66 3.41 -2.46
C VAL A 44 1.71 4.75 -1.74
N VAL A 45 2.14 4.75 -0.48
CA VAL A 45 2.40 5.99 0.25
C VAL A 45 3.89 6.29 0.12
N LEU A 46 4.21 7.48 -0.35
CA LEU A 46 5.57 7.99 -0.49
C LEU A 46 5.85 9.04 0.58
N ASP A 47 7.06 9.03 1.12
CA ASP A 47 7.52 10.07 2.04
C ASP A 47 7.96 11.35 1.32
N GLU A 48 8.51 12.30 2.07
CA GLU A 48 8.99 13.58 1.57
C GLU A 48 10.17 13.48 0.59
N PHE A 49 10.83 12.32 0.52
CA PHE A 49 11.91 12.01 -0.40
C PHE A 49 11.44 11.16 -1.59
N SER A 50 10.12 10.96 -1.74
CA SER A 50 9.51 10.07 -2.75
C SER A 50 9.84 8.59 -2.55
N GLU A 51 10.16 8.17 -1.33
CA GLU A 51 10.46 6.77 -1.02
C GLU A 51 9.23 6.04 -0.48
N PRO A 52 8.98 4.76 -0.87
CA PRO A 52 7.86 3.98 -0.36
C PRO A 52 7.94 3.72 1.15
N VAL A 53 6.82 3.96 1.82
CA VAL A 53 6.70 3.78 3.28
C VAL A 53 6.10 2.43 3.63
N SER A 54 6.66 1.75 4.64
CA SER A 54 6.13 0.46 5.12
C SER A 54 4.81 0.59 5.88
N VAL A 55 4.00 -0.47 5.86
CA VAL A 55 2.73 -0.54 6.61
C VAL A 55 2.93 -0.30 8.11
N GLU A 56 4.03 -0.77 8.69
CA GLU A 56 4.38 -0.54 10.09
C GLU A 56 4.54 0.94 10.41
N MET A 57 5.21 1.68 9.52
CA MET A 57 5.41 3.10 9.67
C MET A 57 4.10 3.88 9.46
N LEU A 58 3.24 3.44 8.53
CA LEU A 58 1.90 4.02 8.34
C LEU A 58 1.04 3.89 9.60
N LYS A 59 1.07 2.74 10.28
CA LYS A 59 0.42 2.54 11.59
C LYS A 59 1.02 3.45 12.65
N LEU A 60 2.35 3.52 12.74
CA LEU A 60 3.04 4.35 13.74
C LEU A 60 2.71 5.84 13.57
N LYS A 61 2.58 6.30 12.32
CA LYS A 61 2.22 7.69 11.96
C LYS A 61 0.71 7.93 11.94
N LYS A 62 -0.12 6.92 12.25
CA LYS A 62 -1.59 6.98 12.22
C LYS A 62 -2.17 7.42 10.89
N VAL A 63 -1.51 7.06 9.79
CA VAL A 63 -2.04 7.24 8.42
C VAL A 63 -3.10 6.18 8.13
N ILE A 64 -2.96 5.01 8.76
CA ILE A 64 -3.91 3.91 8.70
C ILE A 64 -4.28 3.41 10.10
N GLU A 65 -5.47 2.85 10.23
CA GLU A 65 -5.99 2.17 11.44
C GLU A 65 -6.67 0.84 11.12
#